data_AF-K1S714-F1
#
_entry.id   AF-K1S714-F1
#
_cell.length_a   1.000
_cell.length_b   1.000
_cell.length_c   1.000
_cell.angle_alpha   90.00
_cell.angle_beta   90.00
_cell.angle_gamma   90.00
#
_symmetry.space_group_name_H-M   'P 1'
#
loop_
_entity.id
_entity.type
_entity.pdbx_description
1 polymer ?
#
loop_
_entity_poly.entity_id
_entity_poly.type
_entity_poly.pdbx_seq_one_letter_code
_entity_poly.pdbx_strand_id
1 'polypeptide(L)'
;MICQPRQTYKTTIVELLTTHAYIYELKNVDIPFMHIRENDTLRNAEMFRDYVTALPPYMNPWYGRNKLPGLKSLKYDEHGTTIKILSSADSEVKAKDKMRGMTLFVGFVDEYEYIPYISSVIAGAAPAIISGRNIARETGGRTCMMYASTPGDLETSTGKEAQRMIDMTPPFSEHMYDLTPDEIDNMFNGLNNQEGAGSSNPVSMLYIEFNHIQLRKDDVWLREQYNEAVRTGKLAEYRRGVLLQRFRGGDSELFRQEDIDYLQEHVKSPDYEIFIMKKYHLYVYKHTIIMSDINSDTPYFDITVPYLIGIDVASGGG
;
A
#
# COMPACT_ATOMS: atom_id res chain seq x y z
N MET A 1 -1.68 -1.91 -0.82
CA MET A 1 -0.47 -1.08 -0.74
C MET A 1 -0.23 -0.74 0.71
N ILE A 2 0.99 -0.90 1.20
CA ILE A 2 1.41 -0.55 2.55
C ILE A 2 2.39 0.62 2.51
N CYS A 3 2.08 1.65 3.29
CA CYS A 3 2.87 2.84 3.48
C CYS A 3 3.26 2.93 4.96
N GLN A 4 4.56 3.00 5.23
CA GLN A 4 5.09 3.08 6.59
C GLN A 4 6.32 3.98 6.61
N PRO A 5 6.67 4.57 7.77
CA PRO A 5 7.88 5.34 7.93
C PRO A 5 9.12 4.53 7.55
N ARG A 6 10.19 5.21 7.12
CA ARG A 6 11.45 4.54 6.81
C ARG A 6 11.95 3.76 8.03
N GLN A 7 12.60 2.63 7.76
CA GLN A 7 13.22 1.76 8.77
C GLN A 7 12.24 1.13 9.79
N THR A 8 11.01 0.83 9.37
CA THR A 8 10.01 0.13 10.21
C THR A 8 9.67 -1.28 9.72
N TYR A 9 10.58 -1.94 8.99
CA TYR A 9 10.45 -3.35 8.58
C TYR A 9 9.32 -3.64 7.55
N LYS A 10 8.89 -2.64 6.77
CA LYS A 10 7.89 -2.80 5.70
C LYS A 10 8.21 -3.97 4.74
N THR A 11 9.45 -4.01 4.23
CA THR A 11 9.94 -5.04 3.29
C THR A 11 9.96 -6.42 3.97
N THR A 12 10.41 -6.48 5.24
CA THR A 12 10.42 -7.72 6.03
C THR A 12 9.03 -8.34 6.14
N ILE A 13 8.00 -7.55 6.47
CA ILE A 13 6.63 -8.07 6.61
C ILE A 13 6.13 -8.66 5.28
N VAL A 14 6.33 -7.93 4.17
CA VAL A 14 5.88 -8.38 2.85
C VAL A 14 6.64 -9.64 2.41
N GLU A 15 7.93 -9.72 2.69
CA GLU A 15 8.71 -10.92 2.39
C GLU A 15 8.30 -12.12 3.23
N LEU A 16 7.99 -11.96 4.51
CA LEU A 16 7.47 -13.07 5.34
C LEU A 16 6.16 -13.63 4.79
N LEU A 17 5.23 -12.76 4.37
CA LEU A 17 3.99 -13.18 3.70
C LEU A 17 4.29 -13.91 2.39
N THR A 18 5.25 -13.42 1.62
CA THR A 18 5.67 -14.06 0.36
C THR A 18 6.35 -15.41 0.62
N THR A 19 7.18 -15.55 1.65
CA THR A 19 7.82 -16.81 2.07
C THR A 19 6.76 -17.83 2.44
N HIS A 20 5.73 -17.45 3.19
CA HIS A 20 4.61 -18.33 3.48
C HIS A 20 3.91 -18.80 2.20
N ALA A 21 3.55 -17.88 1.30
CA ALA A 21 2.88 -18.21 0.05
C ALA A 21 3.73 -19.14 -0.84
N TYR A 22 5.05 -18.89 -0.91
CA TYR A 22 6.00 -19.68 -1.69
C TYR A 22 6.14 -21.12 -1.21
N ILE A 23 6.23 -21.32 0.12
CA ILE A 23 6.47 -22.64 0.70
C ILE A 23 5.19 -23.46 0.76
N TYR A 24 4.04 -22.85 1.10
CA TYR A 24 2.85 -23.59 1.49
C TYR A 24 1.67 -23.46 0.54
N GLU A 25 1.50 -22.31 -0.13
CA GLU A 25 0.25 -22.02 -0.86
C GLU A 25 0.40 -22.22 -2.37
N LEU A 26 1.52 -21.80 -2.95
CA LEU A 26 1.67 -21.64 -4.40
C LEU A 26 2.48 -22.77 -5.04
N LYS A 27 1.98 -23.27 -6.18
CA LYS A 27 2.60 -24.30 -7.02
C LYS A 27 2.51 -23.94 -8.50
N ASN A 28 3.61 -24.14 -9.23
CA ASN A 28 3.75 -23.91 -10.67
C ASN A 28 3.51 -22.45 -11.08
N VAL A 29 4.02 -21.50 -10.28
CA VAL A 29 3.83 -20.07 -10.53
C VAL A 29 5.13 -19.28 -10.46
N ASP A 30 5.12 -18.12 -11.11
CA ASP A 30 6.17 -17.12 -10.96
C ASP A 30 5.69 -16.00 -10.05
N ILE A 31 6.49 -15.67 -9.04
CA ILE A 31 6.24 -14.55 -8.12
C ILE A 31 7.21 -13.42 -8.48
N PRO A 32 6.74 -12.31 -9.07
CA PRO A 32 7.61 -11.20 -9.42
C PRO A 32 8.00 -10.41 -8.17
N PHE A 33 9.31 -10.16 -8.02
CA PHE A 33 9.88 -9.16 -7.14
C PHE A 33 10.30 -7.98 -8.00
N MET A 34 9.81 -6.78 -7.70
CA MET A 34 10.12 -5.58 -8.44
C MET A 34 10.63 -4.48 -7.53
N HIS A 35 11.70 -3.82 -7.96
CA HIS A 35 12.21 -2.58 -7.36
C HIS A 35 12.68 -1.65 -8.50
N ILE A 36 12.96 -0.39 -8.16
CA ILE A 36 13.57 0.59 -9.05
C ILE A 36 14.85 0.04 -9.71
N ARG A 37 15.74 -0.61 -8.95
CA ARG A 37 17.04 -1.11 -9.43
C ARG A 37 17.13 -2.61 -9.21
N GLU A 38 17.76 -3.33 -10.15
CA GLU A 38 17.95 -4.78 -10.04
C GLU A 38 18.71 -5.19 -8.77
N ASN A 39 19.73 -4.42 -8.36
CA ASN A 39 20.50 -4.72 -7.16
C ASN A 39 19.65 -4.66 -5.88
N ASP A 40 18.70 -3.73 -5.80
CA ASP A 40 17.80 -3.63 -4.64
C ASP A 40 16.80 -4.80 -4.67
N THR A 41 16.31 -5.19 -5.84
CA THR A 41 15.50 -6.41 -5.98
C THR A 41 16.27 -7.67 -5.57
N LEU A 42 17.57 -7.76 -5.91
CA LEU A 42 18.43 -8.88 -5.51
C LEU A 42 18.67 -8.91 -4.00
N ARG A 43 18.76 -7.75 -3.34
CA ARG A 43 18.83 -7.67 -1.88
C ARG A 43 17.57 -8.23 -1.21
N ASN A 44 16.40 -7.89 -1.75
CA ASN A 44 15.12 -8.44 -1.28
C ASN A 44 15.05 -9.96 -1.53
N ALA A 45 15.53 -10.43 -2.69
CA ALA A 45 15.63 -11.87 -2.96
C ALA A 45 16.61 -12.58 -2.01
N GLU A 46 17.70 -11.94 -1.63
CA GLU A 46 18.63 -12.47 -0.63
C GLU A 46 17.98 -12.58 0.75
N MET A 47 17.29 -11.53 1.20
CA MET A 47 16.56 -11.55 2.48
C MET A 47 15.49 -12.66 2.49
N PHE A 48 14.74 -12.82 1.41
CA PHE A 48 13.81 -13.94 1.23
C PHE A 48 14.52 -15.29 1.31
N ARG A 49 15.65 -15.45 0.61
CA ARG A 49 16.43 -16.70 0.63
C ARG A 49 16.86 -17.01 2.06
N ASP A 50 17.35 -16.01 2.78
CA ASP A 50 17.82 -16.15 4.14
C ASP A 50 16.67 -16.56 5.07
N TYR A 51 15.47 -15.98 4.93
CA TYR A 51 14.27 -16.41 5.66
C TYR A 51 13.91 -17.87 5.40
N VAL A 52 13.89 -18.30 4.14
CA VAL A 52 13.63 -19.70 3.79
C VAL A 52 14.68 -20.63 4.40
N THR A 53 15.95 -20.24 4.36
CA THR A 53 17.04 -21.08 4.89
C THR A 53 17.09 -21.14 6.42
N ALA A 54 16.58 -20.11 7.10
CA ALA A 54 16.49 -20.05 8.55
C ALA A 54 15.37 -20.95 9.12
N LEU A 55 14.46 -21.44 8.26
CA LEU A 55 13.39 -22.34 8.68
C LEU A 55 13.94 -23.71 9.12
N PRO A 56 13.20 -24.43 9.99
CA PRO A 56 13.54 -25.79 10.36
C PRO A 56 13.74 -26.70 9.13
N PRO A 57 14.57 -27.75 9.22
CA PRO A 57 14.88 -28.65 8.11
C PRO A 57 13.66 -29.20 7.36
N TYR A 58 12.57 -29.45 8.07
CA TYR A 58 11.34 -30.00 7.49
C TYR A 58 10.44 -28.97 6.79
N MET A 59 10.75 -27.67 6.93
CA MET A 59 10.06 -26.55 6.27
C MET A 59 10.92 -25.90 5.18
N ASN A 60 12.24 -26.11 5.22
CA ASN A 60 13.19 -25.51 4.30
C ASN A 60 13.34 -26.38 3.03
N PRO A 61 12.84 -25.94 1.85
CA PRO A 61 12.90 -26.69 0.59
C PRO A 61 14.33 -26.89 0.06
N TRP A 62 15.30 -26.17 0.62
CA TRP A 62 16.70 -26.25 0.22
C TRP A 62 17.58 -26.92 1.28
N TYR A 63 16.97 -27.49 2.32
CA TYR A 63 17.70 -28.24 3.32
C TYR A 63 18.47 -29.41 2.68
N GLY A 64 19.74 -29.57 3.04
CA GLY A 64 20.61 -30.62 2.50
C GLY A 64 21.08 -30.42 1.05
N ARG A 65 20.73 -29.32 0.38
CA ARG A 65 21.25 -29.02 -0.96
C ARG A 65 22.71 -28.55 -0.87
N ASN A 66 23.56 -29.08 -1.75
CA ASN A 66 24.97 -28.67 -1.84
C ASN A 66 25.16 -27.22 -2.31
N LYS A 67 24.19 -26.70 -3.07
CA LYS A 67 24.19 -25.33 -3.59
C LYS A 67 22.79 -24.75 -3.49
N LEU A 68 22.69 -23.58 -2.86
CA LEU A 68 21.45 -22.82 -2.80
C LEU A 68 21.10 -22.23 -4.19
N PRO A 69 19.82 -21.99 -4.47
CA PRO A 69 19.41 -21.29 -5.69
C PRO A 69 20.07 -19.91 -5.82
N GLY A 70 20.32 -19.51 -7.07
CA GLY A 70 20.88 -18.20 -7.35
C GLY A 70 19.84 -17.09 -7.17
N LEU A 71 20.28 -15.90 -6.72
CA LEU A 71 19.40 -14.77 -6.41
C LEU A 71 18.57 -14.27 -7.61
N LYS A 72 19.06 -14.46 -8.84
CA LYS A 72 18.31 -14.09 -10.06
C LYS A 72 17.09 -14.96 -10.33
N SER A 73 17.01 -16.13 -9.70
CA SER A 73 15.91 -17.08 -9.87
C SER A 73 15.89 -18.06 -8.69
N LEU A 74 15.15 -17.73 -7.63
CA LEU A 74 14.99 -18.61 -6.48
C LEU A 74 13.89 -19.64 -6.77
N LYS A 75 14.32 -20.87 -7.09
CA LYS A 75 13.43 -21.96 -7.50
C LYS A 75 13.16 -22.92 -6.35
N TYR A 76 11.90 -23.34 -6.25
CA TYR A 76 11.46 -24.46 -5.44
C TYR A 76 10.93 -25.51 -6.41
N ASP A 77 11.80 -26.45 -6.78
CA ASP A 77 11.60 -27.37 -7.88
C ASP A 77 10.40 -28.31 -7.66
N GLU A 78 10.20 -28.75 -6.41
CA GLU A 78 9.12 -29.65 -6.01
C GLU A 78 7.75 -28.98 -6.13
N HIS A 79 7.68 -27.66 -5.95
CA HIS A 79 6.47 -26.86 -6.16
C HIS A 79 6.39 -26.28 -7.57
N GLY A 80 7.47 -26.27 -8.34
CA GLY A 80 7.54 -25.56 -9.63
C GLY A 80 7.43 -24.04 -9.49
N THR A 81 7.65 -23.49 -8.28
CA THR A 81 7.46 -22.06 -8.00
C THR A 81 8.80 -21.32 -8.08
N THR A 82 8.81 -20.14 -8.70
CA THR A 82 10.03 -19.34 -8.90
C THR A 82 9.82 -17.88 -8.48
N ILE A 83 10.76 -17.31 -7.73
CA ILE A 83 10.84 -15.85 -7.56
C ILE A 83 11.56 -15.26 -8.77
N LYS A 84 10.90 -14.35 -9.50
CA LYS A 84 11.44 -13.65 -10.67
C LYS A 84 11.85 -12.22 -10.32
N ILE A 85 13.09 -11.87 -10.67
CA ILE A 85 13.65 -10.54 -10.41
C ILE A 85 13.31 -9.59 -11.56
N LEU A 86 12.62 -8.50 -11.23
CA LEU A 86 12.27 -7.43 -12.15
C LEU A 86 12.88 -6.11 -11.67
N SER A 87 13.50 -5.39 -12.60
CA SER A 87 13.89 -3.99 -12.44
C SER A 87 12.89 -3.06 -13.12
N SER A 88 12.92 -1.77 -12.76
CA SER A 88 12.16 -0.76 -13.49
C SER A 88 12.49 -0.71 -14.99
N ALA A 89 11.59 -0.09 -15.75
CA ALA A 89 11.77 0.13 -17.19
C ALA A 89 12.19 1.59 -17.45
N ASP A 90 12.95 1.78 -18.52
CA ASP A 90 13.37 3.07 -19.06
C ASP A 90 12.35 3.68 -20.02
N SER A 91 11.33 2.92 -20.45
CA SER A 91 10.25 3.39 -21.32
C SER A 91 8.90 2.75 -20.98
N GLU A 92 7.83 3.44 -21.35
CA GLU A 92 6.45 2.98 -21.15
C GLU A 92 6.16 1.64 -21.84
N VAL A 93 6.69 1.44 -23.05
CA VAL A 93 6.52 0.19 -23.82
C VAL A 93 7.16 -0.98 -23.08
N LYS A 94 8.41 -0.82 -22.64
CA LYS A 94 9.10 -1.86 -21.88
C LYS A 94 8.44 -2.10 -20.52
N ALA A 95 7.86 -1.06 -19.91
CA ALA A 95 7.13 -1.18 -18.64
C ALA A 95 5.93 -2.11 -18.76
N LYS A 96 5.13 -1.98 -19.84
CA LYS A 96 3.96 -2.84 -20.10
C LYS A 96 4.31 -4.32 -20.23
N ASP A 97 5.51 -4.64 -20.70
CA ASP A 97 5.93 -6.03 -20.91
C ASP A 97 6.56 -6.68 -19.67
N LYS A 98 6.90 -5.93 -18.60
CA LYS A 98 7.64 -6.46 -17.42
C LYS A 98 6.92 -7.61 -16.70
N MET A 99 5.60 -7.47 -16.54
CA MET A 99 4.75 -8.42 -15.80
C MET A 99 3.76 -9.15 -16.71
N ARG A 100 3.83 -8.90 -18.01
CA ARG A 100 2.94 -9.50 -19.00
C ARG A 100 3.32 -10.96 -19.25
N GLY A 101 2.31 -11.80 -19.48
CA GLY A 101 2.50 -13.21 -19.85
C GLY A 101 2.77 -14.16 -18.69
N MET A 102 2.78 -13.65 -17.46
CA MET A 102 2.74 -14.47 -16.24
C MET A 102 1.28 -14.63 -15.78
N THR A 103 0.99 -15.60 -14.91
CA THR A 103 -0.25 -15.60 -14.13
C THR A 103 0.12 -15.15 -12.71
N LEU A 104 -0.43 -14.01 -12.28
CA LEU A 104 0.04 -13.31 -11.09
C LEU A 104 -0.88 -13.59 -9.90
N PHE A 105 -0.54 -14.62 -9.13
CA PHE A 105 -1.22 -14.95 -7.88
C PHE A 105 -0.72 -14.08 -6.72
N VAL A 106 0.60 -13.99 -6.58
CA VAL A 106 1.27 -13.18 -5.57
C VAL A 106 2.41 -12.45 -6.24
N GLY A 107 2.67 -11.21 -5.84
CA GLY A 107 3.83 -10.45 -6.29
C GLY A 107 4.19 -9.36 -5.29
N PHE A 108 5.44 -8.93 -5.33
CA PHE A 108 5.99 -7.91 -4.46
C PHE A 108 6.59 -6.77 -5.29
N VAL A 109 6.09 -5.56 -5.08
CA VAL A 109 6.63 -4.33 -5.63
C VAL A 109 7.07 -3.43 -4.50
N ASP A 110 8.36 -3.18 -4.40
CA ASP A 110 8.97 -2.31 -3.40
C ASP A 110 9.26 -0.92 -3.97
N GLU A 111 9.21 0.09 -3.11
CA GLU A 111 9.32 1.51 -3.45
C GLU A 111 8.37 1.92 -4.60
N TYR A 112 7.11 1.47 -4.52
CA TYR A 112 6.08 1.63 -5.54
C TYR A 112 5.92 3.08 -6.06
N GLU A 113 5.95 4.09 -5.17
CA GLU A 113 5.75 5.51 -5.53
C GLU A 113 6.93 6.11 -6.31
N TYR A 114 8.04 5.38 -6.43
CA TYR A 114 9.28 5.82 -7.08
C TYR A 114 9.60 5.03 -8.35
N ILE A 115 8.77 4.05 -8.74
CA ILE A 115 9.00 3.25 -9.95
C ILE A 115 8.56 4.05 -11.20
N PRO A 116 9.46 4.28 -12.17
CA PRO A 116 9.10 4.89 -13.46
C PRO A 116 8.04 4.08 -14.20
N TYR A 117 7.04 4.76 -14.76
CA TYR A 117 5.96 4.18 -15.57
C TYR A 117 5.18 3.07 -14.85
N ILE A 118 5.04 3.16 -13.52
CA ILE A 118 4.37 2.12 -12.71
C ILE A 118 2.93 1.87 -13.15
N SER A 119 2.22 2.93 -13.57
CA SER A 119 0.87 2.82 -14.14
C SER A 119 0.83 1.88 -15.36
N SER A 120 1.86 1.94 -16.20
CA SER A 120 2.00 1.11 -17.39
C SER A 120 2.36 -0.33 -17.06
N VAL A 121 3.18 -0.55 -16.02
CA VAL A 121 3.45 -1.90 -15.50
C VAL A 121 2.15 -2.55 -15.02
N ILE A 122 1.36 -1.83 -14.21
CA ILE A 122 0.08 -2.34 -13.69
C ILE A 122 -0.91 -2.59 -14.83
N ALA A 123 -1.01 -1.69 -15.79
CA ALA A 123 -1.88 -1.86 -16.95
C ALA A 123 -1.51 -3.11 -17.77
N GLY A 124 -0.22 -3.37 -17.97
CA GLY A 124 0.27 -4.59 -18.63
C GLY A 124 0.03 -5.86 -17.81
N ALA A 125 0.10 -5.76 -16.47
CA ALA A 125 -0.13 -6.85 -15.53
C ALA A 125 -1.62 -7.16 -15.28
N ALA A 126 -2.53 -6.22 -15.55
CA ALA A 126 -3.94 -6.32 -15.16
C ALA A 126 -4.63 -7.63 -15.63
N PRO A 127 -4.47 -8.10 -16.88
CA PRO A 127 -5.07 -9.37 -17.31
C PRO A 127 -4.54 -10.56 -16.52
N ALA A 128 -3.23 -10.56 -16.20
CA ALA A 128 -2.58 -11.61 -15.44
C ALA A 128 -3.04 -11.66 -13.98
N ILE A 129 -3.25 -10.50 -13.37
CA ILE A 129 -3.79 -10.36 -12.01
C ILE A 129 -5.23 -10.85 -11.97
N ILE A 130 -6.08 -10.46 -12.93
CA ILE A 130 -7.49 -10.88 -12.99
C ILE A 130 -7.59 -12.40 -13.17
N SER A 131 -6.80 -12.97 -14.08
CA SER A 131 -6.75 -14.42 -14.29
C SER A 131 -6.35 -15.17 -13.00
N GLY A 132 -5.27 -14.72 -12.34
CA GLY A 132 -4.83 -15.30 -11.06
C GLY A 132 -5.92 -15.21 -9.98
N ARG A 133 -6.64 -14.08 -9.91
CA ARG A 133 -7.77 -13.91 -8.98
C ARG A 133 -8.92 -14.86 -9.23
N ASN A 134 -9.32 -15.04 -10.48
CA ASN A 134 -10.43 -15.93 -10.81
C ASN A 134 -10.07 -17.38 -10.48
N ILE A 135 -8.87 -17.83 -10.86
CA ILE A 135 -8.38 -19.17 -10.54
C ILE A 135 -8.30 -19.39 -9.03
N ALA A 136 -7.75 -18.42 -8.28
CA ALA A 136 -7.68 -18.48 -6.83
C ALA A 136 -9.08 -18.62 -6.21
N ARG A 137 -10.06 -17.82 -6.67
CA ARG A 137 -11.45 -17.90 -6.20
C ARG A 137 -12.09 -19.27 -6.48
N GLU A 138 -11.90 -19.81 -7.69
CA GLU A 138 -12.43 -21.11 -8.09
C GLU A 138 -11.82 -22.29 -7.31
N THR A 139 -10.54 -22.17 -6.95
CA THR A 139 -9.79 -23.22 -6.26
C THR A 139 -9.77 -23.07 -4.73
N GLY A 140 -10.36 -22.01 -4.19
CA GLY A 140 -10.24 -21.65 -2.77
C GLY A 140 -8.83 -21.19 -2.37
N GLY A 141 -7.98 -20.85 -3.34
CA GLY A 141 -6.64 -20.30 -3.13
C GLY A 141 -6.68 -18.81 -2.77
N ARG A 142 -5.52 -18.28 -2.37
CA ARG A 142 -5.33 -16.87 -2.03
C ARG A 142 -4.48 -16.16 -3.08
N THR A 143 -4.74 -14.87 -3.24
CA THR A 143 -4.03 -14.01 -4.20
C THR A 143 -3.89 -12.62 -3.59
N CYS A 144 -2.72 -12.01 -3.75
CA CYS A 144 -2.49 -10.64 -3.32
C CYS A 144 -1.28 -10.05 -4.05
N MET A 145 -1.46 -8.87 -4.65
CA MET A 145 -0.34 -8.06 -5.10
C MET A 145 0.05 -7.10 -3.97
N MET A 146 1.27 -7.25 -3.46
CA MET A 146 1.78 -6.49 -2.34
C MET A 146 2.66 -5.35 -2.87
N TYR A 147 2.24 -4.13 -2.56
CA TYR A 147 2.97 -2.90 -2.90
C TYR A 147 3.43 -2.27 -1.60
N ALA A 148 4.73 -2.05 -1.44
CA ALA A 148 5.29 -1.32 -0.30
C ALA A 148 5.94 -0.02 -0.79
N SER A 149 5.77 1.07 -0.05
CA SER A 149 6.44 2.33 -0.37
C SER A 149 6.57 3.23 0.85
N THR A 150 7.40 4.26 0.71
CA THR A 150 7.19 5.53 1.42
C THR A 150 6.59 6.57 0.46
N PRO A 151 6.01 7.66 0.98
CA PRO A 151 5.45 8.74 0.18
C PRO A 151 6.42 9.33 -0.84
N GLY A 152 5.98 9.36 -2.10
CA GLY A 152 6.70 9.93 -3.22
C GLY A 152 6.69 11.46 -3.24
N ASP A 153 7.43 12.04 -4.19
CA ASP A 153 7.37 13.47 -4.48
C ASP A 153 6.24 13.77 -5.47
N LEU A 154 5.25 14.55 -5.05
CA LEU A 154 4.10 14.93 -5.88
C LEU A 154 4.48 15.82 -7.07
N GLU A 155 5.69 16.37 -7.16
CA GLU A 155 6.16 17.08 -8.34
C GLU A 155 6.66 16.16 -9.45
N THR A 156 7.08 14.94 -9.08
CA THR A 156 7.59 13.94 -10.03
C THR A 156 6.43 13.24 -10.76
N SER A 157 6.69 12.80 -12.00
CA SER A 157 5.70 12.02 -12.76
C SER A 157 5.30 10.73 -12.03
N THR A 158 6.25 10.06 -11.38
CA THR A 158 6.02 8.83 -10.61
C THR A 158 5.16 9.09 -9.37
N GLY A 159 5.43 10.16 -8.61
CA GLY A 159 4.61 10.51 -7.46
C GLY A 159 3.19 10.92 -7.85
N LYS A 160 3.01 11.68 -8.94
CA LYS A 160 1.68 12.03 -9.48
C LYS A 160 0.90 10.79 -9.92
N GLU A 161 1.56 9.82 -10.57
CA GLU A 161 0.94 8.55 -10.95
C GLU A 161 0.52 7.72 -9.75
N ALA A 162 1.39 7.61 -8.75
CA ALA A 162 1.10 6.82 -7.56
C ALA A 162 -0.01 7.45 -6.72
N GLN A 163 -0.02 8.79 -6.56
CA GLN A 163 -1.08 9.51 -5.86
C GLN A 163 -2.45 9.24 -6.48
N ARG A 164 -2.57 9.32 -7.82
CA ARG A 164 -3.84 9.00 -8.50
C ARG A 164 -4.35 7.61 -8.18
N MET A 165 -3.45 6.63 -8.04
CA MET A 165 -3.85 5.27 -7.67
C MET A 165 -4.25 5.17 -6.19
N ILE A 166 -3.56 5.88 -5.29
CA ILE A 166 -3.89 5.94 -3.87
C ILE A 166 -5.27 6.59 -3.68
N ASP A 167 -5.54 7.71 -4.35
CA ASP A 167 -6.83 8.42 -4.29
C ASP A 167 -8.00 7.55 -4.75
N MET A 168 -7.74 6.63 -5.69
CA MET A 168 -8.74 5.66 -6.19
C MET A 168 -8.86 4.40 -5.31
N THR A 169 -8.10 4.30 -4.22
CA THR A 169 -8.01 3.12 -3.37
C THR A 169 -8.59 3.41 -1.99
N PRO A 170 -9.51 2.60 -1.46
CA PRO A 170 -10.03 2.79 -0.11
C PRO A 170 -8.90 2.65 0.93
N PRO A 171 -8.88 3.49 1.97
CA PRO A 171 -7.97 3.33 3.09
C PRO A 171 -8.41 2.15 3.97
N PHE A 172 -7.42 1.50 4.59
CA PHE A 172 -7.63 0.54 5.65
C PHE A 172 -8.04 1.25 6.93
N SER A 173 -8.99 0.65 7.62
CA SER A 173 -9.43 1.06 8.95
C SER A 173 -9.56 -0.19 9.80
N GLU A 174 -9.31 -0.07 11.11
CA GLU A 174 -9.43 -1.22 12.02
C GLU A 174 -10.85 -1.78 12.09
N HIS A 175 -11.87 -0.98 11.75
CA HIS A 175 -13.25 -1.45 11.58
C HIS A 175 -13.41 -2.58 10.56
N MET A 176 -12.45 -2.74 9.64
CA MET A 176 -12.45 -3.86 8.71
C MET A 176 -12.31 -5.23 9.40
N TYR A 177 -11.79 -5.29 10.64
CA TYR A 177 -11.76 -6.52 11.43
C TYR A 177 -13.15 -7.00 11.87
N ASP A 178 -14.12 -6.09 11.93
CA ASP A 178 -15.50 -6.38 12.35
C ASP A 178 -16.41 -6.73 11.17
N LEU A 179 -15.92 -6.63 9.92
CA LEU A 179 -16.69 -6.91 8.72
C LEU A 179 -16.80 -8.42 8.47
N THR A 180 -17.99 -8.84 8.03
CA THR A 180 -18.22 -10.19 7.52
C THR A 180 -17.56 -10.39 6.15
N PRO A 181 -17.28 -11.63 5.73
CA PRO A 181 -16.72 -11.91 4.40
C PRO A 181 -17.55 -11.31 3.25
N ASP A 182 -18.88 -11.36 3.33
CA ASP A 182 -19.77 -10.80 2.32
C ASP A 182 -19.66 -9.26 2.25
N GLU A 183 -19.45 -8.59 3.39
CA GLU A 183 -19.26 -7.14 3.44
C GLU A 183 -17.91 -6.71 2.87
N ILE A 184 -16.87 -7.50 3.13
CA ILE A 184 -15.54 -7.31 2.52
C ILE A 184 -15.65 -7.49 1.00
N ASP A 185 -16.32 -8.55 0.55
CA ASP A 185 -16.56 -8.77 -0.88
C ASP A 185 -17.36 -7.63 -1.50
N ASN A 186 -18.40 -7.12 -0.83
CA ASN A 186 -19.16 -5.96 -1.29
C ASN A 186 -18.33 -4.68 -1.37
N MET A 187 -17.39 -4.47 -0.43
CA MET A 187 -16.46 -3.33 -0.46
C MET A 187 -15.57 -3.37 -1.71
N PHE A 188 -15.04 -4.54 -2.08
CA PHE A 188 -14.18 -4.72 -3.27
C PHE A 188 -14.98 -4.91 -4.58
N ASN A 189 -16.24 -5.31 -4.50
CA ASN A 189 -17.16 -5.30 -5.65
C ASN A 189 -17.79 -3.91 -5.89
N GLY A 190 -17.59 -2.98 -4.95
CA GLY A 190 -18.04 -1.60 -5.04
C GLY A 190 -17.36 -0.83 -6.17
N LEU A 191 -18.14 0.00 -6.85
CA LEU A 191 -17.63 1.01 -7.77
C LEU A 191 -17.18 2.24 -6.97
N ASN A 192 -15.94 2.67 -7.18
CA ASN A 192 -15.52 4.03 -6.84
C ASN A 192 -16.08 4.96 -7.93
N ASN A 193 -17.18 5.64 -7.61
CA ASN A 193 -17.71 6.71 -8.44
C ASN A 193 -16.94 7.97 -8.08
N GLN A 194 -15.93 8.31 -8.87
CA GLN A 194 -15.44 9.68 -8.88
C GLN A 194 -16.25 10.41 -9.95
N GLU A 195 -17.11 11.36 -9.55
CA GLU A 195 -17.80 12.23 -10.52
C GLU A 195 -16.76 12.90 -11.44
N GLY A 196 -16.94 12.77 -12.76
CA GLY A 196 -16.03 13.32 -13.77
C GLY A 196 -15.02 12.33 -14.38
N ALA A 197 -14.83 11.15 -13.76
CA ALA A 197 -14.18 10.03 -14.43
C ALA A 197 -15.25 9.24 -15.18
N GLY A 198 -15.29 9.33 -16.52
CA GLY A 198 -16.29 8.68 -17.38
C GLY A 198 -16.32 7.13 -17.32
N SER A 199 -15.72 6.51 -16.32
CA SER A 199 -15.77 5.08 -16.04
C SER A 199 -15.65 4.79 -14.54
N SER A 200 -16.63 4.07 -14.01
CA SER A 200 -16.62 3.49 -12.67
C SER A 200 -15.47 2.48 -12.56
N ASN A 201 -14.47 2.75 -11.72
CA ASN A 201 -13.34 1.82 -11.54
C ASN A 201 -13.63 0.86 -10.37
N PRO A 202 -13.49 -0.47 -10.56
CA PRO A 202 -13.66 -1.42 -9.48
C PRO A 202 -12.56 -1.26 -8.44
N VAL A 203 -12.95 -1.22 -7.17
CA VAL A 203 -12.05 -1.17 -6.04
C VAL A 203 -11.32 -2.51 -5.92
N SER A 204 -10.06 -2.58 -6.32
CA SER A 204 -9.31 -3.86 -6.33
C SER A 204 -7.99 -3.83 -5.56
N MET A 205 -7.79 -2.77 -4.78
CA MET A 205 -6.65 -2.57 -3.91
C MET A 205 -7.15 -2.00 -2.58
N LEU A 206 -6.37 -2.18 -1.53
CA LEU A 206 -6.54 -1.56 -0.22
C LEU A 206 -5.28 -0.74 0.10
N TYR A 207 -5.45 0.48 0.59
CA TYR A 207 -4.35 1.35 0.99
C TYR A 207 -4.18 1.33 2.51
N ILE A 208 -3.01 0.94 3.00
CA ILE A 208 -2.72 0.81 4.43
C ILE A 208 -1.62 1.80 4.77
N GLU A 209 -1.88 2.76 5.64
CA GLU A 209 -0.89 3.69 6.15
C GLU A 209 -0.80 3.59 7.67
N PHE A 210 0.39 3.28 8.19
CA PHE A 210 0.63 3.29 9.63
C PHE A 210 1.58 4.41 10.01
N ASN A 211 1.16 5.27 10.93
CA ASN A 211 2.05 6.27 11.49
C ASN A 211 3.06 5.66 12.48
N HIS A 212 4.03 6.45 12.90
CA HIS A 212 5.09 6.00 13.80
C HIS A 212 4.57 5.53 15.17
N ILE A 213 3.48 6.11 15.68
CA ILE A 213 2.85 5.73 16.96
C ILE A 213 2.22 4.34 16.86
N GLN A 214 1.46 4.07 15.78
CA GLN A 214 0.88 2.75 15.50
C GLN A 214 1.95 1.66 15.38
N LEU A 215 3.16 2.05 14.95
CA LEU A 215 4.34 1.17 14.87
C LEU A 215 5.17 1.13 16.16
N ARG A 216 4.63 1.67 17.26
CA ARG A 216 5.24 1.70 18.60
C ARG A 216 6.60 2.42 18.64
N LYS A 217 6.74 3.47 17.84
CA LYS A 217 7.85 4.42 17.95
C LYS A 217 7.45 5.58 18.85
N ASP A 218 8.38 6.01 19.70
CA ASP A 218 8.18 7.08 20.67
C ASP A 218 8.65 8.45 20.13
N ASP A 219 8.36 9.50 20.89
CA ASP A 219 8.78 10.87 20.57
C ASP A 219 10.31 11.03 20.55
N VAL A 220 11.03 10.17 21.28
CA VAL A 220 12.50 10.15 21.28
C VAL A 220 13.00 9.74 19.91
N TRP A 221 12.49 8.63 19.37
CA TRP A 221 12.78 8.19 18.01
C TRP A 221 12.42 9.27 16.99
N LEU A 222 11.25 9.89 17.10
CA LEU A 222 10.82 10.94 16.18
C LEU A 222 11.79 12.14 16.21
N ARG A 223 12.19 12.58 17.40
CA ARG A 223 13.13 13.68 17.58
C ARG A 223 14.52 13.37 17.03
N GLU A 224 14.98 12.13 17.16
CA GLU A 224 16.25 11.70 16.55
C GLU A 224 16.20 11.80 15.03
N GLN A 225 15.11 11.32 14.40
CA GLN A 225 14.91 11.46 12.96
C GLN A 225 14.88 12.93 12.52
N TYR A 226 14.18 13.78 13.28
CA TYR A 226 14.12 15.22 13.01
C TYR A 226 15.49 15.89 13.11
N ASN A 227 16.24 15.64 14.19
CA ASN A 227 17.57 16.22 14.41
C ASN A 227 18.54 15.84 13.29
N GLU A 228 18.50 14.59 12.82
CA GLU A 228 19.31 14.12 11.70
C GLU A 228 18.92 14.81 10.38
N ALA A 229 17.61 15.00 10.16
CA ALA A 229 17.11 15.71 8.98
C ALA A 229 17.53 17.18 8.96
N VAL A 230 17.49 17.86 10.11
CA VAL A 230 18.02 19.23 10.26
C VAL A 230 19.52 19.26 10.00
N ARG A 231 20.28 18.34 10.61
CA ARG A 231 21.74 18.25 10.45
C ARG A 231 22.17 18.04 9.00
N THR A 232 21.41 17.25 8.25
CA THR A 232 21.72 16.90 6.85
C THR A 232 21.02 17.79 5.82
N GLY A 233 20.20 18.75 6.25
CA GLY A 233 19.43 19.62 5.35
C GLY A 233 18.34 18.87 4.57
N LYS A 234 17.82 17.76 5.09
CA LYS A 234 16.89 16.84 4.41
C LYS A 234 15.49 16.84 5.04
N LEU A 235 14.97 18.00 5.43
CA LEU A 235 13.64 18.11 6.04
C LEU A 235 12.51 17.58 5.14
N ALA A 236 12.60 17.78 3.82
CA ALA A 236 11.60 17.25 2.90
C ALA A 236 11.57 15.72 2.83
N GLU A 237 12.71 15.06 3.03
CA GLU A 237 12.81 13.59 3.14
C GLU A 237 12.30 13.09 4.48
N TYR A 238 12.45 13.87 5.56
CA TYR A 238 11.87 13.57 6.86
C TYR A 238 10.35 13.67 6.83
N ARG A 239 9.79 14.77 6.29
CA ARG A 239 8.34 14.94 6.16
C ARG A 239 7.71 13.81 5.33
N ARG A 240 8.27 13.47 4.18
CA ARG A 240 7.80 12.34 3.35
C ARG A 240 8.06 10.98 4.00
N GLY A 241 9.30 10.73 4.42
CA GLY A 241 9.75 9.39 4.83
C GLY A 241 9.44 9.02 6.27
N VAL A 242 9.18 9.98 7.16
CA VAL A 242 8.95 9.74 8.60
C VAL A 242 7.54 10.15 9.00
N LEU A 243 7.09 11.35 8.58
CA LEU A 243 5.74 11.84 8.87
C LEU A 243 4.69 11.40 7.84
N LEU A 244 5.13 10.73 6.77
CA LEU A 244 4.29 10.23 5.69
C LEU A 244 3.51 11.31 4.91
N GLN A 245 4.03 12.53 4.88
CA GLN A 245 3.36 13.66 4.22
C GLN A 245 3.60 13.66 2.72
N ARG A 246 2.53 13.67 1.92
CA ARG A 246 2.55 13.96 0.49
C ARG A 246 2.23 15.43 0.29
N PHE A 247 3.26 16.25 0.12
CA PHE A 247 3.10 17.68 -0.12
C PHE A 247 3.76 18.06 -1.45
N ARG A 248 3.15 19.03 -2.11
CA ARG A 248 3.71 19.71 -3.28
C ARG A 248 4.58 20.86 -2.77
N GLY A 249 5.61 21.21 -3.51
CA GLY A 249 6.57 22.26 -3.11
C GLY A 249 6.74 23.35 -4.17
N GLY A 250 5.85 23.42 -5.15
CA GLY A 250 5.98 24.31 -6.30
C GLY A 250 5.31 25.68 -6.11
N ASP A 251 5.96 26.73 -6.62
CA ASP A 251 5.47 28.12 -6.75
C ASP A 251 4.15 28.28 -7.56
N SER A 252 3.50 27.19 -7.98
CA SER A 252 2.30 27.19 -8.81
C SER A 252 0.98 27.07 -8.04
N GLU A 253 1.02 27.14 -6.71
CA GLU A 253 -0.16 26.94 -5.87
C GLU A 253 -0.85 28.25 -5.48
N LEU A 254 -2.18 28.18 -5.31
CA LEU A 254 -3.01 29.29 -4.87
C LEU A 254 -2.70 29.73 -3.42
N PHE A 255 -2.11 28.83 -2.62
CA PHE A 255 -1.78 29.03 -1.22
C PHE A 255 -0.28 28.88 -1.00
N ARG A 256 0.30 29.67 -0.08
CA ARG A 256 1.74 29.57 0.22
C ARG A 256 2.00 28.30 1.02
N GLN A 257 3.20 27.73 0.88
CA GLN A 257 3.61 26.57 1.69
C GLN A 257 3.46 26.84 3.19
N GLU A 258 3.74 28.06 3.64
CA GLU A 258 3.57 28.49 5.04
C GLU A 258 2.10 28.38 5.49
N ASP A 259 1.14 28.71 4.62
CA ASP A 259 -0.29 28.62 4.93
C ASP A 259 -0.76 27.17 4.96
N ILE A 260 -0.25 26.33 4.05
CA ILE A 260 -0.53 24.89 4.02
C ILE A 260 0.07 24.21 5.25
N ASP A 261 1.30 24.55 5.61
CA ASP A 261 1.99 24.04 6.79
C ASP A 261 1.25 24.48 8.06
N TYR A 262 0.82 25.75 8.14
CA TYR A 262 -0.02 26.25 9.23
C TYR A 262 -1.33 25.44 9.34
N LEU A 263 -2.03 25.20 8.22
CA LEU A 263 -3.24 24.38 8.21
C LEU A 263 -2.94 22.96 8.69
N GLN A 264 -1.90 22.30 8.18
CA GLN A 264 -1.52 20.94 8.59
C GLN A 264 -1.20 20.84 10.09
N GLU A 265 -0.52 21.85 10.65
CA GLU A 265 -0.21 21.91 12.09
C GLU A 265 -1.46 22.14 12.97
N HIS A 266 -2.52 22.76 12.40
CA HIS A 266 -3.76 23.08 13.10
C HIS A 266 -4.92 22.11 12.76
N VAL A 267 -4.72 21.21 11.79
CA VAL A 267 -5.64 20.10 11.52
C VAL A 267 -5.62 19.18 12.74
N LYS A 268 -6.77 19.06 13.38
CA LYS A 268 -6.95 18.11 14.48
C LYS A 268 -7.07 16.71 13.91
N SER A 269 -6.61 15.69 14.64
CA SER A 269 -6.98 14.32 14.32
C SER A 269 -8.46 14.12 14.63
N PRO A 270 -9.20 13.36 13.79
CA PRO A 270 -10.57 12.98 14.11
C PRO A 270 -10.59 12.12 15.38
N ASP A 271 -11.64 12.26 16.18
CA ASP A 271 -11.82 11.47 17.41
C ASP A 271 -12.40 10.09 17.08
N TYR A 272 -13.23 10.01 16.03
CA TYR A 272 -13.85 8.77 15.56
C TYR A 272 -13.87 8.71 14.03
N GLU A 273 -13.82 7.49 13.51
CA GLU A 273 -14.04 7.16 12.11
C GLU A 273 -15.30 6.32 12.00
N ILE A 274 -16.19 6.65 11.06
CA ILE A 274 -17.44 5.92 10.86
C ILE A 274 -17.60 5.59 9.39
N PHE A 275 -17.99 4.36 9.07
CA PHE A 275 -18.39 4.01 7.71
C PHE A 275 -19.89 4.18 7.52
N ILE A 276 -20.30 5.25 6.84
CA ILE A 276 -21.68 5.43 6.41
C ILE A 276 -21.97 4.42 5.30
N MET A 277 -23.08 3.68 5.46
CA MET A 277 -23.49 2.60 4.55
C MET A 277 -22.40 1.53 4.36
N LYS A 278 -21.46 1.40 5.31
CA LYS A 278 -20.32 0.47 5.22
C LYS A 278 -19.46 0.67 3.96
N LYS A 279 -19.52 1.87 3.36
CA LYS A 279 -18.86 2.22 2.10
C LYS A 279 -18.13 3.55 2.16
N TYR A 280 -18.75 4.56 2.76
CA TYR A 280 -18.22 5.92 2.79
C TYR A 280 -17.55 6.19 4.14
N HIS A 281 -16.28 6.55 4.11
CA HIS A 281 -15.51 6.85 5.32
C HIS A 281 -15.78 8.29 5.76
N LEU A 282 -16.26 8.46 7.00
CA LEU A 282 -16.56 9.74 7.61
C LEU A 282 -15.68 9.97 8.83
N TYR A 283 -14.94 11.09 8.82
CA TYR A 283 -14.17 11.57 9.96
C TYR A 283 -15.04 12.42 10.88
N VAL A 284 -15.15 12.01 12.15
CA VAL A 284 -15.92 12.71 13.18
C VAL A 284 -14.98 13.40 14.17
N TYR A 285 -15.13 14.72 14.27
CA TYR A 285 -14.36 15.55 15.19
C TYR A 285 -15.15 15.86 16.47
N LYS A 286 -14.43 16.09 17.56
CA LYS A 286 -14.97 16.30 18.90
C LYS A 286 -16.07 17.35 18.93
N HIS A 287 -17.25 16.90 19.33
CA HIS A 287 -18.37 17.76 19.69
C HIS A 287 -19.06 17.16 20.92
N THR A 288 -19.75 17.99 21.70
CA THR A 288 -20.49 17.53 22.87
C THR A 288 -21.77 16.86 22.40
N ILE A 289 -21.96 15.59 22.78
CA ILE A 289 -23.20 14.85 22.55
C ILE A 289 -24.10 15.05 23.77
N ILE A 290 -25.21 15.74 23.58
CA ILE A 290 -26.26 16.02 24.55
C ILE A 290 -27.40 14.99 24.41
N MET A 291 -27.78 14.64 23.17
CA MET A 291 -28.76 13.58 22.90
C MET A 291 -28.25 12.62 21.82
N SER A 292 -27.83 11.43 22.21
CA SER A 292 -27.52 10.34 21.28
C SER A 292 -28.78 9.62 20.83
N ASP A 293 -28.83 9.23 19.56
CA ASP A 293 -29.82 8.25 19.10
C ASP A 293 -29.41 6.85 19.57
N ILE A 294 -30.09 6.38 20.62
CA ILE A 294 -29.85 5.07 21.24
C ILE A 294 -30.25 3.88 20.34
N ASN A 295 -31.02 4.12 19.27
CA ASN A 295 -31.45 3.09 18.34
C ASN A 295 -30.66 3.10 17.03
N SER A 296 -29.74 4.05 16.86
CA SER A 296 -28.87 4.14 15.69
C SER A 296 -27.67 3.22 15.83
N ASP A 297 -27.29 2.56 14.75
CA ASP A 297 -26.01 1.85 14.63
C ASP A 297 -24.81 2.81 14.73
N THR A 298 -25.04 4.13 14.69
CA THR A 298 -24.04 5.19 14.81
C THR A 298 -24.39 6.18 15.95
N PRO A 299 -24.23 5.80 17.23
CA PRO A 299 -24.60 6.64 18.38
C PRO A 299 -23.67 7.85 18.62
N TYR A 300 -22.83 8.16 17.64
CA TYR A 300 -21.81 9.21 17.66
C TYR A 300 -22.34 10.58 17.18
N PHE A 301 -23.60 10.64 16.73
CA PHE A 301 -24.25 11.86 16.29
C PHE A 301 -25.30 12.31 17.31
N ASP A 302 -25.23 13.59 17.66
CA ASP A 302 -26.24 14.34 18.37
C ASP A 302 -27.33 14.81 17.41
N ILE A 303 -28.55 14.32 17.61
CA ILE A 303 -29.71 14.63 16.77
C ILE A 303 -30.07 16.14 16.74
N THR A 304 -29.56 16.93 17.68
CA THR A 304 -29.81 18.37 17.79
C THR A 304 -28.77 19.19 17.03
N VAL A 305 -27.68 18.57 16.57
CA VAL A 305 -26.60 19.25 15.84
C VAL A 305 -26.81 19.07 14.34
N PRO A 306 -26.96 20.15 13.56
CA PRO A 306 -26.96 20.06 12.11
C PRO A 306 -25.52 19.84 11.62
N TYR A 307 -25.15 18.57 11.39
CA TYR A 307 -23.84 18.22 10.85
C TYR A 307 -23.70 18.72 9.42
N LEU A 308 -22.61 19.46 9.16
CA LEU A 308 -22.20 19.83 7.82
C LEU A 308 -21.32 18.73 7.25
N ILE A 309 -21.71 18.18 6.10
CA ILE A 309 -20.87 17.26 5.34
C ILE A 309 -19.98 18.11 4.45
N GLY A 310 -18.69 18.15 4.76
CA GLY A 310 -17.68 18.76 3.90
C GLY A 310 -17.09 17.70 2.98
N ILE A 311 -16.98 18.02 1.68
CA ILE A 311 -16.20 17.25 0.73
C ILE A 311 -14.80 17.87 0.71
N ASP A 312 -13.77 17.04 0.83
CA ASP A 312 -12.39 17.50 0.75
C ASP A 312 -12.11 18.08 -0.65
N VAL A 313 -11.79 19.38 -0.68
CA VAL A 313 -11.49 20.14 -1.89
C VAL A 313 -10.15 19.75 -2.52
N ALA A 314 -9.25 19.10 -1.78
CA ALA A 314 -7.97 18.63 -2.32
C ALA A 314 -8.12 17.34 -3.15
N SER A 315 -9.08 16.48 -2.81
CA SER A 315 -9.34 15.21 -3.49
C SER A 315 -10.43 15.31 -4.57
N GLY A 316 -11.26 16.36 -4.56
CA GLY A 316 -12.11 16.76 -5.71
C GLY A 316 -13.16 15.74 -6.15
N GLY A 317 -13.42 14.69 -5.37
CA GLY A 317 -14.43 13.67 -5.66
C GLY A 317 -15.53 13.69 -4.59
N GLY A 318 -16.74 14.06 -5.00
CA GLY A 318 -17.97 13.82 -4.23
C GLY A 318 -18.49 12.40 -4.41
#